data_AF-A0A2A5YMJ8-F1
#
_entry.id   AF-A0A2A5YMJ8-F1
#
_cell.length_a   1.000
_cell.length_b   1.000
_cell.length_c   1.000
_cell.angle_alpha   90.00
_cell.angle_beta   90.00
_cell.angle_gamma   90.00
#
_symmetry.space_group_name_H-M   'P 1'
#
loop_
_entity.id
_entity.type
_entity.pdbx_description
1 polymer ?
#
loop_
_entity_poly.entity_id
_entity_poly.type
_entity_poly.pdbx_seq_one_letter_code
_entity_poly.pdbx_strand_id
1 'polypeptide(L)'
;MAESWPHPNRRAALWVAKATTVGKIVSKLRDTGREISLSGTWKVLAAEEATRRRVGDVGLDDSDWLDIEVPGVWRSRDVLADTDAVLYRRHFELGELAEGHRRWLAIDGLCYQGDVWFDGAYLGDTEGYFVEHNFEITQATKLS
;
A
#
# COMPACT_ATOMS: atom_id res chain seq x y z
N MET A 1 -44.91 10.48 9.58
CA MET A 1 -43.93 11.07 8.65
C MET A 1 -42.75 11.50 9.49
N ALA A 2 -41.66 10.73 9.46
CA ALA A 2 -40.46 10.99 10.25
C ALA A 2 -39.40 11.52 9.29
N GLU A 3 -39.14 12.83 9.36
CA GLU A 3 -37.97 13.45 8.76
C GLU A 3 -36.82 13.30 9.76
N SER A 4 -35.84 12.45 9.43
CA SER A 4 -34.56 12.40 10.15
C SER A 4 -33.51 13.20 9.38
N TRP A 5 -32.90 14.13 10.10
CA TRP A 5 -31.84 15.04 9.71
C TRP A 5 -30.57 14.28 9.24
N PRO A 6 -29.77 14.81 8.30
CA PRO A 6 -28.53 14.16 7.91
C PRO A 6 -27.50 14.23 9.05
N HIS A 7 -27.03 13.06 9.50
CA HIS A 7 -25.90 12.92 10.40
C HIS A 7 -24.58 13.26 9.67
N PRO A 8 -23.78 14.24 10.14
CA PRO A 8 -22.41 14.41 9.67
C PRO A 8 -21.49 13.61 10.60
N ASN A 9 -21.10 12.40 10.18
CA ASN A 9 -19.92 11.72 10.73
C ASN A 9 -19.56 10.53 9.85
N ARG A 10 -18.81 10.80 8.77
CA ARG A 10 -17.94 9.80 8.17
C ARG A 10 -16.53 10.26 8.43
N ARG A 11 -15.92 9.73 9.50
CA ARG A 11 -14.48 9.83 9.71
C ARG A 11 -13.86 9.05 8.55
N ALA A 12 -13.35 9.77 7.55
CA ALA A 12 -12.53 9.19 6.51
C ALA A 12 -11.24 8.71 7.19
N ALA A 13 -11.12 7.41 7.40
CA ALA A 13 -9.85 6.81 7.78
C ALA A 13 -8.98 6.78 6.52
N LEU A 14 -7.93 7.60 6.53
CA LEU A 14 -6.90 7.62 5.50
C LEU A 14 -5.96 6.45 5.78
N TRP A 15 -5.97 5.42 4.94
CA TRP A 15 -5.09 4.26 5.12
C TRP A 15 -3.89 4.42 4.19
N VAL A 16 -2.70 4.42 4.79
CA VAL A 16 -1.45 4.58 4.05
C VAL A 16 -0.77 3.22 3.93
N ALA A 17 -0.80 2.62 2.74
CA ALA A 17 0.06 1.50 2.42
C ALA A 17 1.37 2.01 1.82
N LYS A 18 2.47 1.44 2.28
CA LYS A 18 3.80 1.82 1.83
C LYS A 18 4.51 0.57 1.41
N ALA A 19 4.52 0.35 0.10
CA ALA A 19 5.21 -0.77 -0.49
C ALA A 19 6.56 -0.29 -1.00
N THR A 20 7.63 -1.04 -0.75
CA THR A 20 8.78 -1.01 -1.65
C THR A 20 8.39 -1.86 -2.87
N THR A 21 8.66 -1.38 -4.09
CA THR A 21 8.48 -1.97 -5.44
C THR A 21 7.32 -2.94 -5.69
N VAL A 22 6.39 -2.59 -6.58
CA VAL A 22 5.33 -3.51 -7.04
C VAL A 22 5.45 -3.78 -8.54
N GLY A 23 5.80 -5.02 -8.86
CA GLY A 23 5.46 -5.68 -10.11
C GLY A 23 4.14 -6.42 -9.94
N LYS A 24 3.04 -5.78 -10.38
CA LYS A 24 1.68 -6.33 -10.54
C LYS A 24 0.97 -6.67 -9.22
N ILE A 25 -0.29 -6.24 -9.12
CA ILE A 25 -1.22 -6.58 -8.03
C ILE A 25 -2.47 -7.15 -8.67
N VAL A 26 -2.67 -8.44 -8.50
CA VAL A 26 -3.80 -9.26 -8.91
C VAL A 26 -4.03 -10.21 -7.74
N SER A 27 -5.00 -9.86 -6.92
CA SER A 27 -5.37 -10.61 -5.74
C SER A 27 -5.81 -12.02 -6.12
N LYS A 28 -5.34 -13.01 -5.37
CA LYS A 28 -6.12 -14.21 -5.14
C LYS A 28 -6.26 -14.42 -3.66
N LEU A 29 -7.38 -13.96 -3.11
CA LEU A 29 -7.87 -14.45 -1.84
C LEU A 29 -9.19 -15.20 -2.07
N ARG A 30 -9.21 -16.49 -1.73
CA ARG A 30 -10.46 -17.23 -1.60
C ARG A 30 -11.14 -16.83 -0.30
N ASP A 31 -11.95 -15.78 -0.35
CA ASP A 31 -13.30 -15.78 0.22
C ASP A 31 -14.15 -14.70 -0.48
N THR A 32 -15.24 -15.13 -1.12
CA THR A 32 -16.40 -14.30 -1.52
C THR A 32 -16.18 -12.88 -2.13
N GLY A 33 -15.44 -12.77 -3.23
CA GLY A 33 -15.82 -11.87 -4.35
C GLY A 33 -15.63 -10.34 -4.22
N ARG A 34 -14.83 -9.83 -3.29
CA ARG A 34 -14.45 -8.40 -3.27
C ARG A 34 -12.94 -8.19 -3.17
N GLU A 35 -12.29 -8.43 -4.30
CA GLU A 35 -10.92 -7.98 -4.55
C GLU A 35 -10.90 -6.48 -4.85
N ILE A 36 -9.94 -5.75 -4.27
CA ILE A 36 -9.67 -4.36 -4.62
C ILE A 36 -8.24 -4.32 -5.15
N SER A 37 -8.09 -3.96 -6.43
CA SER A 37 -6.76 -3.77 -7.00
C SER A 37 -6.16 -2.47 -6.47
N LEU A 38 -4.91 -2.55 -6.03
CA LEU A 38 -4.09 -1.38 -5.73
C LEU A 38 -3.21 -0.97 -6.92
N SER A 39 -3.55 -1.41 -8.13
CA SER A 39 -2.93 -0.90 -9.37
C SER A 39 -3.34 0.55 -9.67
N GLY A 40 -2.58 1.24 -10.50
CA GLY A 40 -2.74 2.64 -10.88
C GLY A 40 -1.62 3.52 -10.34
N THR A 41 -1.92 4.78 -10.07
CA THR A 41 -0.92 5.77 -9.65
C THR A 41 -0.49 5.59 -8.19
N TRP A 42 0.82 5.58 -7.96
CA TRP A 42 1.49 5.58 -6.65
C TRP A 42 2.45 6.76 -6.57
N LYS A 43 2.77 7.18 -5.35
CA LYS A 43 3.92 8.06 -5.08
C LYS A 43 5.21 7.25 -5.11
N VAL A 44 6.28 7.84 -5.65
CA VAL A 44 7.62 7.26 -5.68
C VAL A 44 8.71 8.30 -5.41
N LEU A 45 9.75 7.88 -4.68
CA LEU A 45 10.92 8.70 -4.39
C LEU A 45 12.17 7.82 -4.29
N ALA A 46 13.32 8.34 -4.74
CA ALA A 46 14.61 7.70 -4.50
C ALA A 46 14.83 7.43 -3.00
N ALA A 47 15.37 6.25 -2.67
CA ALA A 47 15.49 5.78 -1.29
C ALA A 47 16.71 6.35 -0.56
N GLU A 48 16.62 7.63 -0.17
CA GLU A 48 17.62 8.25 0.71
C GLU A 48 17.51 7.74 2.15
N GLU A 49 18.61 7.79 2.90
CA GLU A 49 18.68 7.22 4.26
C GLU A 49 17.67 7.87 5.22
N ALA A 50 17.54 9.20 5.18
CA ALA A 50 16.60 9.93 6.04
C ALA A 50 15.16 9.52 5.79
N THR A 51 14.77 9.39 4.51
CA THR A 51 13.41 9.01 4.13
C THR A 51 13.15 7.53 4.39
N ARG A 52 14.14 6.66 4.18
CA ARG A 52 14.04 5.22 4.51
C ARG A 52 13.65 4.99 5.97
N ARG A 53 14.27 5.70 6.92
CA ARG A 53 13.97 5.55 8.35
C ARG A 53 12.56 5.99 8.72
N ARG A 54 11.99 6.92 7.96
CA ARG A 54 10.67 7.50 8.18
C ARG A 54 9.61 6.90 7.27
N VAL A 55 9.99 5.96 6.40
CA VAL A 55 9.06 5.44 5.41
C VAL A 55 7.87 4.78 6.11
N GLY A 56 7.98 4.21 7.32
CA GLY A 56 6.82 3.72 8.07
C GLY A 56 5.83 4.82 8.51
N ASP A 57 6.29 6.03 8.84
CA ASP A 57 5.52 7.06 9.55
C ASP A 57 4.23 7.49 8.85
N VAL A 58 3.05 7.21 9.42
CA VAL A 58 1.73 7.54 8.81
C VAL A 58 1.62 9.02 8.41
N GLY A 59 2.22 9.93 9.21
CA GLY A 59 2.25 11.36 8.96
C GLY A 59 3.41 11.89 8.10
N LEU A 60 4.23 11.02 7.49
CA LEU A 60 5.23 11.47 6.51
C LEU A 60 4.51 12.17 5.35
N ASP A 61 4.95 13.37 4.99
CA ASP A 61 4.44 14.09 3.82
C ASP A 61 5.06 13.51 2.53
N ASP A 62 4.21 13.16 1.58
CA ASP A 62 4.58 12.62 0.26
C ASP A 62 4.04 13.48 -0.90
N SER A 63 3.63 14.72 -0.61
CA SER A 63 3.09 15.65 -1.61
C SER A 63 4.09 15.96 -2.73
N ASP A 64 5.37 16.09 -2.40
CA ASP A 64 6.46 16.36 -3.34
C ASP A 64 6.99 15.10 -4.06
N TRP A 65 6.43 13.92 -3.80
CA TRP A 65 6.87 12.68 -4.45
C TRP A 65 6.31 12.60 -5.87
N LEU A 66 7.08 11.94 -6.74
CA LEU A 66 6.70 11.73 -8.13
C LEU A 66 5.56 10.72 -8.23
N ASP A 67 4.74 10.86 -9.26
CA ASP A 67 3.72 9.87 -9.59
C ASP A 67 4.28 8.78 -10.51
N ILE A 68 3.93 7.53 -10.25
CA ILE A 68 4.29 6.37 -11.07
C ILE A 68 3.14 5.38 -11.21
N GLU A 69 3.01 4.79 -12.39
CA GLU A 69 2.04 3.71 -12.63
C GLU A 69 2.57 2.37 -12.11
N VAL A 70 1.69 1.66 -11.41
CA VAL A 70 1.91 0.31 -10.89
C VAL A 70 0.83 -0.60 -11.48
N PRO A 71 1.17 -1.75 -12.09
CA PRO A 71 2.53 -2.28 -12.30
C PRO A 71 3.40 -1.40 -13.22
N GLY A 72 4.72 -1.40 -12.97
CA GLY A 72 5.67 -0.71 -13.83
C GLY A 72 7.11 -0.87 -13.37
N VAL A 73 8.03 -0.37 -14.18
CA VAL A 73 9.46 -0.32 -13.86
C VAL A 73 9.84 1.12 -13.55
N TRP A 74 10.20 1.41 -12.30
CA TRP A 74 10.62 2.75 -11.87
C TRP A 74 11.77 3.36 -12.66
N ARG A 75 12.73 2.54 -13.10
CA ARG A 75 13.84 2.98 -13.96
C ARG A 75 13.40 3.53 -15.32
N SER A 76 12.12 3.37 -15.70
CA SER A 76 11.56 4.06 -16.87
C SER A 76 11.35 5.57 -16.66
N ARG A 77 11.51 6.08 -15.43
CA ARG A 77 11.54 7.52 -15.14
C ARG A 77 12.98 7.99 -15.14
N ASP A 78 13.31 8.92 -16.02
CA ASP A 78 14.68 9.46 -16.18
C ASP A 78 15.30 9.92 -14.86
N VAL A 79 14.53 10.61 -14.03
CA VAL A 79 14.95 11.10 -12.70
C VAL A 79 15.25 9.98 -11.68
N LEU A 80 14.83 8.74 -11.98
CA LEU A 80 15.05 7.55 -11.16
C LEU A 80 15.89 6.48 -11.89
N ALA A 81 16.42 6.75 -13.08
CA ALA A 81 17.07 5.74 -13.90
C ALA A 81 18.32 5.16 -13.22
N ASP A 82 19.09 6.03 -12.56
CA ASP A 82 20.42 5.73 -12.01
C ASP A 82 20.42 5.42 -10.50
N THR A 83 19.26 5.34 -9.85
CA THR A 83 19.17 5.04 -8.42
C THR A 83 19.05 3.53 -8.16
N ASP A 84 19.58 3.11 -7.01
CA ASP A 84 19.66 1.71 -6.61
C ASP A 84 18.37 1.20 -5.95
N ALA A 85 17.69 2.06 -5.18
CA ALA A 85 16.40 1.75 -4.56
C ALA A 85 15.41 2.93 -4.56
N VAL A 86 14.11 2.61 -4.50
CA VAL A 86 12.99 3.55 -4.36
C VAL A 86 12.09 3.17 -3.20
N LEU A 87 11.39 4.18 -2.71
CA LEU A 87 10.24 4.04 -1.84
C LEU A 87 8.99 4.24 -2.67
N TYR A 88 7.98 3.39 -2.51
CA TYR A 88 6.64 3.66 -3.03
C TYR A 88 5.65 3.88 -1.89
N ARG A 89 4.61 4.66 -2.20
CA ARG A 89 3.57 4.96 -1.25
C ARG A 89 2.23 5.14 -1.95
N ARG A 90 1.18 4.57 -1.35
CA ARG A 90 -0.19 4.71 -1.82
C ARG A 90 -1.15 4.84 -0.65
N HIS A 91 -2.01 5.84 -0.76
CA HIS A 91 -3.15 6.01 0.12
C HIS A 91 -4.36 5.37 -0.54
N PHE A 92 -5.14 4.63 0.24
CA PHE A 92 -6.41 4.06 -0.24
C PHE A 92 -7.41 3.94 0.90
N GLU A 93 -8.66 3.72 0.55
CA GLU A 93 -9.73 3.49 1.52
C GLU A 93 -10.11 2.02 1.54
N LEU A 94 -10.29 1.49 2.75
CA LEU A 94 -10.83 0.15 2.96
C LEU A 94 -12.22 0.26 3.58
N GLY A 95 -13.15 -0.54 3.08
CA GLY A 95 -14.45 -0.71 3.72
C GLY A 95 -14.35 -1.51 5.02
N GLU A 96 -15.43 -1.49 5.79
CA GLU A 96 -15.57 -2.28 7.02
C GLU A 96 -15.27 -3.77 6.77
N LEU A 97 -14.61 -4.39 7.75
CA LEU A 97 -14.36 -5.82 7.74
C LEU A 97 -15.43 -6.51 8.59
N ALA A 98 -16.25 -7.33 7.96
CA ALA A 98 -17.29 -8.09 8.67
C ALA A 98 -16.66 -8.97 9.77
N GLU A 99 -17.41 -9.18 10.86
CA GLU A 99 -16.97 -10.02 11.96
C GLU A 99 -16.60 -11.43 11.46
N GLY A 100 -15.56 -12.02 12.06
CA GLY A 100 -15.02 -13.33 11.66
C GLY A 100 -14.21 -13.33 10.35
N HIS A 101 -14.27 -12.27 9.54
CA HIS A 101 -13.52 -12.21 8.28
C HIS A 101 -12.07 -11.79 8.52
N ARG A 102 -11.22 -12.18 7.58
CA ARG A 102 -9.79 -11.88 7.55
C ARG A 102 -9.47 -11.11 6.26
N ARG A 103 -8.39 -10.32 6.31
CA ARG A 103 -7.94 -9.48 5.19
C ARG A 103 -6.44 -9.64 4.99
N TRP A 104 -6.02 -9.68 3.74
CA TRP A 104 -4.62 -9.81 3.35
C TRP A 104 -4.25 -8.73 2.34
N LEU A 105 -2.99 -8.30 2.41
CA LEU A 105 -2.31 -7.54 1.37
C LEU A 105 -1.51 -8.51 0.52
N ALA A 106 -1.86 -8.61 -0.76
CA ALA A 106 -1.17 -9.43 -1.74
C ALA A 106 -0.28 -8.57 -2.64
N ILE A 107 0.94 -9.05 -2.87
CA ILE A 107 1.92 -8.48 -3.81
C ILE A 107 2.29 -9.60 -4.78
N ASP A 108 1.91 -9.50 -6.05
CA ASP A 108 2.13 -10.59 -7.02
C ASP A 108 3.62 -10.80 -7.34
N GLY A 109 4.40 -9.72 -7.22
CA GLY A 109 5.82 -9.78 -7.49
C GLY A 109 6.55 -8.49 -7.16
N LEU A 110 7.77 -8.67 -6.69
CA LEU A 110 8.74 -7.60 -6.49
C LEU A 110 10.05 -8.01 -7.18
N CYS A 111 10.85 -7.03 -7.60
CA CYS A 111 12.20 -7.26 -8.10
C CYS A 111 13.18 -6.35 -7.33
N TYR A 112 14.07 -6.84 -6.45
CA TYR A 112 14.23 -8.22 -5.92
C TYR A 112 13.90 -8.34 -4.42
N GLN A 113 14.19 -7.28 -3.66
CA GLN A 113 13.92 -7.21 -2.22
C GLN A 113 13.17 -5.93 -1.90
N GLY A 114 12.31 -5.99 -0.89
CA GLY A 114 11.57 -4.84 -0.42
C GLY A 114 11.05 -5.06 0.99
N ASP A 115 10.96 -3.96 1.73
CA ASP A 115 10.33 -3.94 3.05
C ASP A 115 8.91 -3.37 2.93
N VAL A 116 7.95 -3.96 3.64
CA VAL A 116 6.53 -3.64 3.53
C VAL A 116 5.97 -3.10 4.84
N TRP A 117 5.30 -1.95 4.76
CA TRP A 117 4.57 -1.36 5.87
C TRP A 117 3.10 -1.12 5.52
N PHE A 118 2.24 -1.28 6.51
CA PHE A 118 0.83 -0.93 6.44
C PHE A 118 0.44 -0.11 7.68
N ASP A 119 -0.01 1.12 7.46
CA ASP A 119 -0.45 2.04 8.51
C ASP A 119 0.55 2.18 9.68
N GLY A 120 1.83 2.29 9.35
CA GLY A 120 2.93 2.40 10.32
C GLY A 120 3.46 1.07 10.87
N ALA A 121 2.71 -0.02 10.75
CA ALA A 121 3.18 -1.34 11.16
C ALA A 121 4.07 -1.98 10.08
N TYR A 122 5.22 -2.51 10.49
CA TYR A 122 6.06 -3.33 9.63
C TYR A 122 5.43 -4.72 9.47
N LEU A 123 5.19 -5.14 8.23
CA LEU A 123 4.58 -6.44 7.92
C LEU A 123 5.64 -7.52 7.67
N GLY A 124 6.78 -7.13 7.13
CA GLY A 124 7.88 -8.02 6.77
C GLY A 124 8.57 -7.58 5.49
N ASP A 125 9.61 -8.33 5.14
CA ASP A 125 10.35 -8.19 3.91
C ASP A 125 9.88 -9.20 2.86
N THR A 126 10.12 -8.86 1.61
CA THR A 126 9.95 -9.75 0.45
C THR A 126 11.34 -10.08 -0.08
N GLU A 127 11.61 -11.35 -0.32
CA GLU A 127 12.80 -11.79 -1.06
C GLU A 127 12.39 -12.73 -2.19
N GLY A 128 13.02 -12.56 -3.36
CA GLY A 128 12.81 -13.44 -4.50
C GLY A 128 12.37 -12.69 -5.75
N TYR A 129 12.62 -13.29 -6.92
CA TYR A 129 12.17 -12.73 -8.18
C TYR A 129 10.71 -13.08 -8.43
N PHE A 130 9.84 -12.06 -8.37
CA PHE A 130 8.43 -12.18 -8.77
C PHE A 130 7.66 -13.32 -8.07
N VAL A 131 7.98 -13.54 -6.80
CA VAL A 131 7.23 -14.44 -5.93
C VAL A 131 6.08 -13.68 -5.31
N GLU A 132 4.92 -14.33 -5.21
CA GLU A 132 3.76 -13.75 -4.54
C GLU A 132 4.00 -13.70 -3.02
N HIS A 133 3.82 -12.53 -2.43
CA HIS A 133 3.87 -12.33 -0.99
C HIS A 133 2.49 -11.92 -0.48
N ASN A 134 2.06 -12.57 0.61
CA ASN A 134 0.78 -12.30 1.25
C ASN A 134 0.99 -11.97 2.73
N PHE A 135 0.56 -10.80 3.14
CA PHE A 135 0.61 -10.36 4.53
C PHE A 135 -0.79 -10.25 5.09
N GLU A 136 -1.07 -10.90 6.22
CA GLU A 136 -2.35 -10.72 6.88
C GLU A 136 -2.42 -9.36 7.59
N ILE A 137 -3.46 -8.58 7.30
CA ILE A 137 -3.69 -7.23 7.85
C ILE A 137 -5.01 -7.13 8.62
N THR A 138 -5.61 -8.26 8.99
CA THR A 138 -6.90 -8.35 9.70
C THR A 138 -6.92 -7.48 10.97
N GLN A 139 -5.90 -7.55 11.81
CA GLN A 139 -5.88 -6.80 13.08
C GLN A 139 -5.63 -5.31 12.85
N ALA A 140 -4.73 -4.97 11.93
CA ALA A 140 -4.42 -3.58 11.58
C ALA A 140 -5.63 -2.83 11.01
N THR A 141 -6.59 -3.55 10.41
CA THR A 141 -7.80 -2.96 9.80
C THR A 141 -9.04 -2.97 10.70
N LYS A 142 -8.91 -3.49 11.94
CA LYS A 142 -9.97 -3.47 12.96
C LYS A 142 -9.80 -2.37 14.01
N LEU A 143 -8.60 -1.81 14.13
CA LEU A 143 -8.21 -0.89 15.21
C LEU A 143 -8.45 0.59 14.89
N SER A 144 -9.08 0.91 13.76
CA SER A 144 -9.22 2.29 13.26
C SER A 144 -10.66 2.69 12.97
#